data_AF-A0A0J0Y3I3-F1
#
_entry.id   AF-A0A0J0Y3I3-F1
#
_cell.length_a   1.000
_cell.length_b   1.000
_cell.length_c   1.000
_cell.angle_alpha   90.00
_cell.angle_beta   90.00
_cell.angle_gamma   90.00
#
_symmetry.space_group_name_H-M   'P 1'
#
loop_
_entity.id
_entity.type
_entity.pdbx_description
1 polymer ?
#
loop_
_entity_poly.entity_id
_entity_poly.type
_entity_poly.pdbx_seq_one_letter_code
_entity_poly.pdbx_strand_id
1 'polypeptide(L)' 'MKARVNLTIEQDILTKAKKYASEVGSSVSELVENYLLNISKTADGQSLVDYIDNLKVPETDNAIDFKKQYFEDMAQKYGD' A
#
# COMPACT_ATOMS: atom_id res chain seq x y z
N MET A 1 11.92 4.65 18.57
CA MET A 1 13.38 4.45 18.79
C MET A 1 14.06 4.38 17.43
N LYS A 2 15.26 4.95 17.27
CA LYS A 2 16.04 4.81 16.03
C LYS A 2 17.10 3.71 16.19
N ALA A 3 17.24 2.85 15.18
CA ALA A 3 18.32 1.87 15.08
C ALA A 3 19.46 2.41 14.20
N ARG A 4 20.70 2.02 14.49
CA ARG A 4 21.87 2.36 13.67
C ARG A 4 22.24 1.17 12.78
N VAL A 5 22.43 1.43 11.49
CA VAL A 5 22.89 0.45 10.52
C VAL A 5 24.24 0.90 9.96
N ASN A 6 25.21 -0.02 9.88
CA ASN A 6 26.49 0.21 9.22
C ASN A 6 26.44 -0.46 7.84
N LEU A 7 26.69 0.31 6.78
CA LEU A 7 26.67 -0.15 5.39
C LEU A 7 28.02 0.10 4.74
N THR A 8 28.49 -0.87 3.94
CA THR A 8 29.65 -0.70 3.07
C THR A 8 29.16 -0.29 1.68
N ILE A 9 29.73 0.78 1.15
CA ILE A 9 29.33 1.43 -0.10
C ILE A 9 30.58 2.05 -0.72
N GLU A 10 30.66 2.04 -2.05
CA GLU A 10 31.74 2.69 -2.79
C GLU A 10 31.82 4.19 -2.48
N GLN A 11 33.04 4.69 -2.30
CA GLN A 11 33.28 6.07 -1.87
C GLN A 11 32.75 7.09 -2.88
N ASP A 12 32.83 6.79 -4.18
CA ASP A 12 32.35 7.69 -5.24
C ASP A 12 30.80 7.78 -5.22
N ILE A 13 30.11 6.67 -4.96
CA ILE A 13 28.65 6.64 -4.80
C ILE A 13 28.25 7.45 -3.57
N LEU A 14 28.92 7.25 -2.44
CA LEU A 14 28.63 8.03 -1.22
C LEU A 14 28.83 9.54 -1.45
N THR A 15 29.85 9.91 -2.22
CA THR A 15 30.13 11.32 -2.54
C THR A 15 29.02 11.92 -3.40
N LYS A 16 28.57 11.22 -4.44
CA LYS A 16 27.44 11.63 -5.29
C LYS A 16 26.15 11.75 -4.48
N ALA A 17 25.87 10.78 -3.61
CA ALA A 17 24.68 10.79 -2.75
C ALA A 17 24.67 11.98 -1.77
N LYS A 18 25.81 12.29 -1.15
CA LYS A 18 25.93 13.47 -0.26
C LYS A 18 25.71 14.79 -1.01
N LYS A 19 26.25 14.91 -2.23
CA LYS A 19 26.04 16.08 -3.07
C LYS A 19 24.55 16.25 -3.40
N TYR A 20 23.92 15.21 -3.89
CA TYR A 20 22.48 15.22 -4.20
C TYR A 20 21.63 15.56 -2.97
N ALA A 21 21.88 14.91 -1.83
CA ALA A 21 21.17 15.18 -0.58
C ALA A 21 21.27 16.67 -0.19
N SER A 22 22.45 17.27 -0.34
CA SER A 22 22.66 18.69 -0.04
C SER A 22 21.91 19.61 -1.00
N GLU A 23 21.88 19.28 -2.29
CA GLU A 23 21.16 20.04 -3.32
C GLU A 23 19.65 20.06 -3.08
N VAL A 24 19.08 18.97 -2.55
CA VAL A 24 17.65 18.85 -2.23
C VAL A 24 17.30 19.21 -0.78
N GLY A 25 18.27 19.70 0.01
CA GLY A 25 18.03 20.10 1.41
C GLY A 25 17.72 18.94 2.36
N SER A 26 18.27 17.75 2.09
CA SER A 26 18.06 16.52 2.86
C SER A 26 19.39 15.90 3.33
N SER A 27 19.34 14.72 3.94
CA SER A 27 20.51 13.94 4.37
C SER A 27 20.52 12.56 3.74
N VAL A 28 21.70 11.95 3.61
CA VAL A 28 21.82 10.56 3.10
C VAL A 28 21.01 9.59 3.97
N SER A 29 21.01 9.79 5.29
CA SER A 29 20.22 8.97 6.22
C SER A 29 18.72 9.06 5.94
N GLU A 30 18.21 10.26 5.65
CA GLU A 30 16.80 10.48 5.33
C GLU A 30 16.43 9.88 3.97
N LEU A 31 17.30 10.03 2.96
CA LEU A 31 17.11 9.39 1.65
C LEU A 31 17.02 7.86 1.77
N VAL A 32 17.92 7.26 2.56
CA VAL A 32 17.93 5.81 2.81
C VAL A 32 16.70 5.39 3.61
N GLU A 33 16.34 6.11 4.68
CA GLU A 33 15.15 5.83 5.49
C GLU A 33 13.87 5.87 4.63
N ASN A 34 13.73 6.88 3.76
CA ASN A 34 12.60 7.02 2.85
C ASN A 34 12.54 5.90 1.79
N TYR A 35 13.69 5.50 1.24
CA TYR A 35 13.75 4.38 0.30
C TYR A 35 13.34 3.07 0.98
N LEU A 36 13.90 2.78 2.16
CA LEU A 36 13.56 1.60 2.94
C LEU A 36 12.08 1.55 3.31
N LEU A 37 11.49 2.69 3.70
CA LEU A 37 10.06 2.81 3.97
C LEU A 37 9.22 2.47 2.72
N ASN A 38 9.63 2.95 1.55
CA ASN A 38 8.86 2.72 0.33
C ASN A 38 8.90 1.26 -0.12
N ILE A 39 10.01 0.55 0.07
CA ILE A 39 10.10 -0.87 -0.26
C ILE A 39 9.52 -1.78 0.84
N SER A 40 9.45 -1.31 2.09
CA SER A 40 8.84 -2.09 3.18
C SER A 40 7.31 -2.00 3.18
N LYS A 41 6.72 -0.93 2.62
CA LYS A 41 5.26 -0.79 2.46
C LYS A 41 4.61 -1.96 1.71
N THR A 42 5.32 -2.58 0.78
CA THR A 42 4.82 -3.76 0.04
C THR A 42 4.97 -5.06 0.82
N ALA A 43 5.72 -5.07 1.91
CA ALA A 43 5.93 -6.25 2.76
C ALA A 43 4.90 -6.36 3.89
N ASP A 44 4.42 -5.22 4.41
CA ASP A 44 3.49 -5.18 5.55
C ASP A 44 2.01 -4.98 5.16
N GLY A 45 1.73 -4.58 3.91
CA GLY A 45 0.37 -4.48 3.41
C GLY A 45 -0.12 -5.84 2.94
N GLN A 46 -1.23 -6.34 3.51
CA GLN A 46 -2.07 -7.31 2.80
C GLN A 46 -2.18 -6.84 1.36
N SER A 47 -1.78 -7.66 0.40
CA SER A 47 -2.00 -7.33 -1.00
C SER A 47 -3.51 -7.12 -1.21
N LEU A 48 -3.90 -6.38 -2.25
CA LEU A 48 -5.32 -6.26 -2.59
C LEU A 48 -5.99 -7.63 -2.72
N VAL A 49 -5.23 -8.64 -3.19
CA VAL A 49 -5.66 -10.03 -3.26
C VAL A 49 -5.89 -10.60 -1.86
N ASP A 50 -4.92 -10.48 -0.96
CA ASP A 50 -5.07 -10.94 0.43
C ASP A 50 -6.23 -10.23 1.15
N TYR A 51 -6.49 -8.96 0.84
CA TYR A 51 -7.63 -8.23 1.40
C TYR A 51 -8.96 -8.80 0.88
N ILE A 52 -9.08 -9.04 -0.43
CA ILE A 52 -10.28 -9.63 -1.05
C ILE A 52 -10.54 -11.03 -0.51
N ASP A 53 -9.51 -11.86 -0.38
CA ASP A 53 -9.64 -13.24 0.14
C ASP A 53 -10.08 -13.28 1.60
N ASN A 54 -9.77 -12.23 2.37
CA ASN A 54 -10.16 -12.10 3.78
C ASN A 54 -11.47 -11.30 3.99
N LEU A 55 -12.16 -10.88 2.92
CA LEU A 55 -13.48 -10.28 3.07
C LEU A 55 -14.46 -11.32 3.62
N LYS A 56 -14.99 -11.05 4.81
CA LYS A 56 -16.04 -11.88 5.38
C LYS A 56 -17.26 -11.81 4.48
N VAL A 57 -17.71 -12.97 4.00
CA VAL A 57 -19.03 -13.08 3.37
C VAL A 57 -20.06 -12.71 4.45
N PRO A 58 -20.89 -11.69 4.24
CA PRO A 58 -21.93 -11.34 5.20
C PRO A 58 -22.86 -12.53 5.38
N GLU A 59 -23.33 -12.75 6.61
CA GLU A 59 -24.36 -13.74 6.88
C GLU A 59 -25.64 -13.30 6.17
N THR A 60 -25.97 -13.97 5.07
CA THR A 60 -27.17 -13.73 4.30
C THR A 60 -28.15 -14.88 4.48
N ASP A 61 -29.43 -14.57 4.52
CA ASP A 61 -30.47 -15.60 4.45
C ASP A 61 -30.38 -16.30 3.08
N ASN A 62 -30.05 -17.60 3.08
CA ASN A 62 -29.93 -18.42 1.88
C ASN A 62 -31.26 -18.53 1.10
N ALA A 63 -32.39 -18.17 1.73
CA ALA A 63 -33.69 -18.14 1.07
C ALA A 63 -33.89 -16.91 0.17
N ILE A 64 -33.03 -15.88 0.27
CA ILE A 64 -33.16 -14.64 -0.51
C ILE A 64 -32.32 -14.74 -1.79
N ASP A 65 -32.98 -14.64 -2.94
CA ASP A 65 -32.31 -14.43 -4.21
C ASP A 65 -31.94 -12.94 -4.37
N PHE A 66 -30.80 -12.57 -3.82
CA PHE A 66 -30.29 -11.19 -3.85
C PHE A 66 -30.10 -10.65 -5.26
N LYS A 67 -29.85 -11.53 -6.25
CA LYS A 67 -29.70 -11.12 -7.64
C LYS A 67 -31.05 -10.67 -8.18
N LYS A 68 -32.09 -11.48 -7.97
CA LYS A 68 -33.46 -11.13 -8.38
C LYS A 68 -33.91 -9.84 -7.72
N GLN A 69 -33.73 -9.72 -6.40
CA GLN A 69 -34.15 -8.53 -5.65
C GLN A 69 -33.43 -7.26 -6.13
N TYR A 70 -32.13 -7.33 -6.41
CA TYR A 70 -31.39 -6.19 -6.97
C TYR A 70 -31.98 -5.67 -8.28
N PHE A 71 -32.36 -6.57 -9.20
CA PHE A 71 -32.95 -6.17 -10.47
C PHE A 71 -34.39 -5.65 -10.32
N GLU A 72 -35.17 -6.20 -9.38
CA GLU A 72 -36.50 -5.70 -9.04
C GLU A 72 -36.44 -4.28 -8.45
N ASP A 73 -35.53 -4.04 -7.50
CA ASP A 73 -35.33 -2.72 -6.89
C ASP A 73 -34.86 -1.68 -7.92
N MET A 74 -33.94 -2.08 -8.81
CA MET A 74 -33.46 -1.22 -9.89
C MET A 74 -34.56 -0.91 -10.91
N ALA A 75 -35.39 -1.89 -11.26
CA ALA A 75 -36.54 -1.69 -12.14
C ALA A 75 -37.61 -0.80 -11.48
N GLN A 76 -37.83 -0.92 -10.17
CA GLN A 76 -38.76 -0.05 -9.45
C GLN A 76 -38.27 1.40 -9.36
N LYS A 77 -36.95 1.59 -9.22
CA LYS A 77 -36.36 2.92 -9.01
C LYS A 77 -36.08 3.66 -10.33
N TYR A 78 -35.84 2.94 -11.42
CA TYR A 78 -35.39 3.49 -12.70
C TYR A 78 -36.14 2.95 -13.92
N GLY A 79 -37.14 2.09 -13.75
CA GLY A 79 -38.04 1.68 -14.82
C GLY A 79 -39.08 2.76 -15.07
N ASP A 80 -39.20 3.17 -16.33
CA ASP A 80 -40.19 4.13 -16.82
C ASP A 80 -41.65 3.71 -16.57
#